data_AF-A0A7Y7DK09-F1
#
_entry.id   AF-A0A7Y7DK09-F1
#
_cell.length_a   1.000
_cell.length_b   1.000
_cell.length_c   1.000
_cell.angle_alpha   90.00
_cell.angle_beta   90.00
_cell.angle_gamma   90.00
#
_symmetry.space_group_name_H-M   'P 1'
#
loop_
_entity.id
_entity.type
_entity.pdbx_description
1 polymer ?
#
loop_
_entity_poly.entity_id
_entity_poly.type
_entity_poly.pdbx_seq_one_letter_code
_entity_poly.pdbx_strand_id
1 'polypeptide(L)'
;MQKYTKWILGTLLVCSGVLATSHTESVTRWTGNDSTTKVHQTANPVISAVITDLENEVKSTHFDSKRTIHRLRFKRIVYYLSEARSFDEKNWEYNRDEALTRASNILRHHQVKTGQGYEL
;
A
#
# COMPACT_ATOMS: atom_id res chain seq x y z
N MET A 1 -15.46 12.12 54.63
CA MET A 1 -15.39 13.05 53.49
C MET A 1 -13.96 13.55 53.31
N GLN A 2 -13.47 13.40 52.07
CA GLN A 2 -12.37 14.10 51.39
C GLN A 2 -10.96 14.12 52.03
N LYS A 3 -10.10 13.19 51.59
CA LYS A 3 -8.63 13.32 51.65
C LYS A 3 -7.98 12.79 50.35
N TYR A 4 -8.19 13.48 49.22
CA TYR A 4 -7.51 13.16 47.95
C TYR A 4 -7.09 14.41 47.15
N THR A 5 -6.79 15.52 47.82
CA THR A 5 -6.41 16.80 47.18
C THR A 5 -4.91 17.08 47.28
N LYS A 6 -4.04 16.10 47.01
CA LYS A 6 -2.58 16.33 46.98
C LYS A 6 -1.82 15.80 45.76
N TRP A 7 -2.50 15.24 44.75
CA TRP A 7 -1.82 14.65 43.58
C TRP A 7 -2.38 15.11 42.23
N ILE A 8 -2.72 16.39 42.06
CA ILE A 8 -3.20 16.91 40.76
C ILE A 8 -2.30 18.02 40.19
N LEU A 9 -1.32 18.52 40.93
CA LEU A 9 -0.48 19.66 40.47
C LEU A 9 0.78 19.27 39.68
N GLY A 10 0.98 17.98 39.34
CA GLY A 10 2.25 17.47 38.82
C GLY A 10 2.29 17.04 37.35
N THR A 11 1.24 17.25 36.55
CA THR A 11 1.19 16.71 35.16
C THR A 11 1.05 17.77 34.07
N LEU A 12 1.07 19.07 34.39
CA LEU A 12 0.90 20.15 33.40
C LEU A 12 2.22 20.73 32.85
N LEU A 13 3.35 20.04 32.99
CA LEU A 13 4.67 20.55 32.57
C LEU A 13 5.45 19.53 31.71
N VAL A 14 4.78 18.87 30.77
CA VAL A 14 5.46 18.06 29.73
C VAL A 14 4.74 18.23 28.40
N CYS A 15 4.72 19.45 27.84
CA CYS A 15 4.27 19.68 26.45
C CYS A 15 5.00 20.85 25.74
N SER A 16 6.12 21.35 26.27
CA SER A 16 6.85 22.46 25.64
C SER A 16 8.26 22.05 25.25
N GLY A 17 8.47 21.88 23.93
CA GLY A 17 9.74 21.54 23.29
C GLY A 17 9.63 20.16 22.65
N VAL A 18 9.63 20.00 21.33
CA VAL A 18 10.57 20.56 20.36
C VAL A 18 9.86 20.66 18.99
N LEU A 19 9.69 21.87 18.46
CA LEU A 19 9.51 22.07 17.02
C LEU A 19 10.85 22.58 16.47
N ALA A 20 11.77 21.65 16.22
CA ALA A 20 12.92 21.94 15.37
C ALA A 20 12.41 21.89 13.92
N THR A 21 12.07 23.04 13.36
CA THR A 21 11.88 23.18 11.91
C THR A 21 13.26 23.18 11.27
N SER A 22 13.79 22.02 10.91
CA SER A 22 14.94 21.94 10.03
C SER A 22 14.51 22.39 8.64
N HIS A 23 14.81 23.63 8.27
CA HIS A 23 14.83 24.05 6.87
C HIS A 23 15.96 23.28 6.18
N THR A 24 15.64 22.18 5.51
CA THR A 24 16.54 21.58 4.53
C THR A 24 16.23 22.21 3.18
N GLU A 25 16.90 23.31 2.87
CA GLU A 25 17.05 23.72 1.47
C GLU A 25 18.03 22.75 0.81
N SER A 26 17.50 21.71 0.16
CA SER A 26 18.27 20.85 -0.73
C SER A 26 17.71 20.97 -2.14
N VAL A 27 18.18 21.97 -2.87
CA VAL A 27 18.04 22.00 -4.34
C VAL A 27 19.41 22.25 -4.97
N THR A 28 20.29 21.26 -4.89
CA THR A 28 21.43 21.18 -5.81
C THR A 28 20.86 20.80 -7.18
N ARG A 29 20.70 21.79 -8.06
CA ARG A 29 20.36 21.58 -9.47
C ARG A 29 21.56 20.94 -10.17
N TRP A 30 21.52 19.64 -10.42
CA TRP A 30 22.39 19.02 -11.40
C TRP A 30 21.67 18.97 -12.74
N THR A 31 22.16 19.76 -13.68
CA THR A 31 21.77 19.73 -15.09
C THR A 31 22.43 18.51 -15.73
N GLY A 32 21.72 17.39 -15.74
CA GLY A 32 21.98 16.26 -16.64
C GLY A 32 20.99 16.33 -17.79
N ASN A 33 21.48 16.62 -18.99
CA ASN A 33 20.69 16.53 -20.21
C ASN A 33 20.18 15.09 -20.36
N ASP A 34 18.87 14.89 -20.31
CA ASP A 34 18.25 13.73 -20.95
C ASP A 34 16.94 14.16 -21.63
N SER A 35 16.98 14.00 -22.94
CA SER A 35 15.90 14.08 -23.89
C SER A 35 14.65 13.37 -23.35
N THR A 36 13.51 14.06 -23.28
CA THR A 36 12.22 13.53 -23.71
C THR A 36 11.15 14.59 -23.56
N THR A 37 10.54 14.91 -24.70
CA THR A 37 9.34 15.70 -24.88
C THR A 37 8.26 15.26 -23.90
N LYS A 38 7.95 16.09 -22.90
CA LYS A 38 6.77 15.93 -22.05
C LYS A 38 5.52 16.23 -22.88
N VAL A 39 4.98 15.22 -23.56
CA VAL A 39 3.59 15.24 -24.00
C VAL A 39 2.74 15.01 -22.77
N HIS A 40 2.12 16.08 -22.28
CA HIS A 40 1.00 16.00 -21.35
C HIS A 40 -0.17 15.36 -22.11
N GLN A 41 -0.21 14.04 -22.15
CA GLN A 41 -1.38 13.30 -22.62
C GLN A 41 -2.23 13.03 -21.39
N THR A 42 -3.36 13.73 -21.29
CA THR A 42 -4.50 13.33 -20.46
C THR A 42 -5.09 12.05 -21.04
N ALA A 43 -4.32 10.96 -20.96
CA ALA A 43 -4.81 9.62 -21.19
C ALA A 43 -5.31 9.11 -19.85
N ASN A 44 -6.54 8.62 -19.78
CA ASN A 44 -6.94 7.76 -18.67
C ASN A 44 -5.84 6.71 -18.49
N PRO A 45 -5.33 6.49 -17.26
CA PRO A 45 -4.28 5.50 -17.06
C PRO A 45 -4.80 4.15 -17.55
N VAL A 46 -4.20 3.65 -18.61
CA VAL A 46 -4.50 2.31 -19.11
C VAL A 46 -3.88 1.37 -18.08
N ILE A 47 -4.71 0.90 -17.15
CA ILE A 47 -4.29 -0.08 -16.14
C ILE A 47 -3.75 -1.30 -16.89
N SER A 48 -2.54 -1.73 -16.54
CA SER A 48 -1.91 -2.91 -17.11
C SER A 48 -2.84 -4.13 -17.05
N ALA A 49 -2.91 -4.89 -18.15
CA ALA A 49 -3.72 -6.12 -18.24
C ALA A 49 -3.40 -7.10 -17.12
N VAL A 50 -2.13 -7.18 -16.70
CA VAL A 50 -1.68 -8.07 -15.62
C VAL A 50 -2.35 -7.76 -14.28
N ILE A 51 -2.58 -6.47 -13.98
CA ILE A 51 -3.30 -6.06 -12.76
C ILE A 51 -4.76 -6.52 -12.86
N THR A 52 -5.37 -6.31 -14.03
CA THR A 52 -6.77 -6.67 -14.28
C THR A 52 -7.00 -8.18 -14.19
N ASP A 53 -6.08 -8.99 -14.73
CA ASP A 53 -6.16 -10.45 -14.70
C ASP A 53 -6.10 -10.98 -13.27
N LEU A 54 -5.14 -10.49 -12.47
CA LEU A 54 -5.02 -10.88 -11.07
C LEU A 54 -6.24 -10.43 -10.25
N GLU A 55 -6.81 -9.25 -10.52
CA GLU A 55 -8.06 -8.83 -9.89
C GLU A 55 -9.23 -9.75 -10.21
N ASN A 56 -9.32 -10.22 -11.45
CA ASN A 56 -10.35 -11.16 -11.87
C ASN A 56 -10.17 -12.52 -11.18
N GLU A 57 -8.93 -13.00 -11.05
CA GLU A 57 -8.62 -14.22 -10.30
C GLU A 57 -8.96 -14.10 -8.80
N VAL A 58 -8.73 -12.92 -8.22
CA VAL A 58 -9.12 -12.65 -6.83
C VAL A 58 -10.65 -12.63 -6.68
N LYS A 59 -11.38 -12.07 -7.65
CA LYS A 59 -12.86 -12.05 -7.65
C LYS A 59 -13.46 -13.44 -7.81
N SER A 60 -12.84 -14.32 -8.59
CA SER A 60 -13.30 -15.71 -8.76
C SER A 60 -12.94 -16.60 -7.57
N THR A 61 -11.92 -16.24 -6.80
CA THR A 61 -11.49 -16.99 -5.61
C THR A 61 -12.41 -16.75 -4.41
N HIS A 62 -13.00 -17.81 -3.87
CA HIS A 62 -13.82 -17.71 -2.65
C HIS A 62 -12.99 -17.42 -1.37
N PHE A 63 -13.36 -16.35 -0.66
CA PHE A 63 -12.85 -16.00 0.67
C PHE A 63 -13.97 -16.03 1.72
N ASP A 64 -13.98 -17.06 2.57
CA ASP A 64 -14.89 -17.13 3.73
C ASP A 64 -14.68 -15.96 4.72
N SER A 65 -15.64 -15.03 4.78
CA SER A 65 -15.59 -13.84 5.62
C SER A 65 -15.66 -14.13 7.12
N LYS A 66 -16.19 -15.30 7.51
CA LYS A 66 -16.28 -15.75 8.91
C LYS A 66 -14.91 -16.20 9.43
N ARG A 67 -14.00 -16.62 8.54
CA ARG A 67 -12.63 -17.04 8.90
C ARG A 67 -11.69 -15.84 8.91
N THR A 68 -11.16 -15.50 10.09
CA THR A 68 -10.23 -14.36 10.25
C THR A 68 -9.03 -14.44 9.31
N ILE A 69 -8.42 -15.62 9.13
CA ILE A 69 -7.28 -15.80 8.22
C ILE A 69 -7.64 -15.50 6.77
N HIS A 70 -8.82 -15.91 6.30
CA HIS A 70 -9.27 -15.64 4.93
C HIS A 70 -9.47 -14.13 4.72
N ARG A 71 -10.14 -13.47 5.68
CA ARG A 71 -10.32 -12.01 5.66
C ARG A 71 -9.00 -11.25 5.66
N LEU A 72 -8.02 -11.68 6.44
CA LEU A 72 -6.69 -11.05 6.48
C LEU A 72 -5.94 -11.23 5.15
N ARG A 73 -5.98 -12.42 4.55
CA ARG A 73 -5.38 -12.68 3.23
C ARG A 73 -6.02 -11.80 2.15
N PHE A 74 -7.35 -11.76 2.10
CA PHE A 74 -8.07 -10.90 1.16
C PHE A 74 -7.68 -9.43 1.31
N LYS A 75 -7.68 -8.89 2.53
CA LYS A 75 -7.25 -7.50 2.78
C LYS A 75 -5.82 -7.22 2.30
N ARG A 76 -4.89 -8.15 2.53
CA ARG A 76 -3.50 -8.01 2.08
C ARG A 76 -3.37 -8.04 0.55
N ILE A 77 -4.14 -8.91 -0.11
CA ILE A 77 -4.17 -8.96 -1.58
C ILE A 77 -4.69 -7.64 -2.14
N VAL A 78 -5.83 -7.13 -1.63
CA VAL A 78 -6.41 -5.86 -2.06
C VAL A 78 -5.45 -4.69 -1.83
N TYR A 79 -4.73 -4.69 -0.71
CA TYR A 79 -3.69 -3.69 -0.44
C TYR A 79 -2.60 -3.67 -1.53
N TYR A 80 -2.02 -4.84 -1.84
CA TYR A 80 -0.97 -4.92 -2.85
C TYR A 80 -1.47 -4.62 -4.27
N LEU A 81 -2.71 -4.97 -4.61
CA LEU A 81 -3.32 -4.57 -5.88
C LEU A 81 -3.50 -3.04 -5.97
N SER A 82 -3.87 -2.39 -4.86
CA SER A 82 -3.95 -0.92 -4.80
C SER A 82 -2.57 -0.25 -4.94
N GLU A 83 -1.53 -0.81 -4.33
CA GLU A 83 -0.15 -0.35 -4.54
C GLU A 83 0.27 -0.53 -5.99
N ALA A 84 0.01 -1.70 -6.59
CA ALA A 84 0.33 -1.99 -7.98
C ALA A 84 -0.31 -0.98 -8.93
N ARG A 85 -1.61 -0.66 -8.78
CA ARG A 85 -2.28 0.40 -9.56
C ARG A 85 -1.60 1.76 -9.40
N SER A 86 -1.30 2.14 -8.16
CA SER A 86 -0.64 3.41 -7.84
C SER A 86 0.77 3.50 -8.44
N PHE A 87 1.48 2.39 -8.55
CA PHE A 87 2.79 2.31 -9.20
C PHE A 87 2.68 2.29 -10.73
N ASP A 88 1.67 1.63 -11.28
CA ASP A 88 1.38 1.61 -12.71
C ASP A 88 1.08 3.02 -13.24
N GLU A 89 0.26 3.80 -12.52
CA GLU A 89 -0.01 5.21 -12.83
C GLU A 89 1.26 6.09 -12.82
N LYS A 90 2.26 5.73 -12.01
CA LYS A 90 3.55 6.45 -11.91
C LYS A 90 4.63 5.90 -12.85
N ASN A 91 4.33 4.86 -13.64
CA ASN A 91 5.29 4.11 -14.44
C ASN A 91 6.47 3.54 -13.60
N TRP A 92 6.20 3.12 -12.36
CA TRP A 92 7.19 2.48 -11.47
C TRP A 92 7.11 0.96 -11.60
N GLU A 93 7.61 0.44 -12.71
CA GLU A 93 7.44 -0.97 -13.10
C GLU A 93 7.95 -1.96 -12.06
N TYR A 94 9.15 -1.75 -11.52
CA TYR A 94 9.72 -2.65 -10.52
C TYR A 94 8.82 -2.79 -9.28
N ASN A 95 8.33 -1.66 -8.74
CA ASN A 95 7.47 -1.66 -7.56
C ASN A 95 6.10 -2.25 -7.85
N ARG A 96 5.55 -1.98 -9.04
CA ARG A 96 4.30 -2.60 -9.52
C ARG A 96 4.45 -4.12 -9.54
N ASP A 97 5.51 -4.62 -10.15
CA ASP A 97 5.72 -6.06 -10.35
C ASP A 97 6.02 -6.76 -9.01
N GLU A 98 6.73 -6.10 -8.08
CA GLU A 98 6.91 -6.58 -6.72
C GLU A 98 5.58 -6.71 -5.97
N ALA A 99 4.73 -5.67 -6.03
CA ALA A 99 3.42 -5.68 -5.39
C ALA A 99 2.51 -6.78 -5.98
N LEU A 100 2.50 -6.93 -7.31
CA LEU A 100 1.78 -8.01 -8.00
C LEU A 100 2.27 -9.40 -7.57
N THR A 101 3.58 -9.59 -7.46
CA THR A 101 4.17 -10.85 -6.99
C THR A 101 3.72 -11.17 -5.56
N ARG A 102 3.68 -10.18 -4.67
CA ARG A 102 3.20 -10.35 -3.29
C ARG A 102 1.71 -10.73 -3.26
N ALA A 103 0.87 -10.06 -4.04
CA ALA A 103 -0.55 -10.36 -4.16
C ALA A 103 -0.78 -11.79 -4.67
N SER A 104 -0.14 -12.15 -5.79
CA SER A 104 -0.24 -13.48 -6.42
C SER A 104 0.23 -14.60 -5.47
N ASN A 105 1.33 -14.41 -4.75
CA ASN A 105 1.81 -15.41 -3.81
C ASN A 105 0.82 -15.68 -2.65
N ILE A 106 0.15 -14.65 -2.14
CA ILE A 106 -0.87 -14.80 -1.10
C ILE A 106 -2.10 -15.51 -1.67
N LEU A 107 -2.52 -15.15 -2.87
CA LEU A 107 -3.65 -15.77 -3.56
C LEU A 107 -3.39 -17.26 -3.82
N ARG A 108 -2.25 -17.60 -4.41
CA ARG A 108 -1.87 -18.99 -4.69
C ARG A 108 -1.77 -19.82 -3.41
N HIS A 109 -1.18 -19.27 -2.36
CA HIS A 109 -1.13 -19.94 -1.06
C HIS A 109 -2.54 -20.18 -0.49
N HIS A 110 -3.45 -19.21 -0.64
CA HIS A 110 -4.84 -19.37 -0.23
C HIS A 110 -5.52 -20.50 -1.01
N GLN A 111 -5.47 -20.45 -2.33
CA GLN A 111 -6.07 -21.44 -3.23
C GLN A 111 -5.57 -22.85 -2.95
N VAL A 112 -4.27 -23.05 -2.74
CA VAL A 112 -3.70 -24.36 -2.37
C VAL A 112 -4.25 -24.83 -1.02
N LYS A 113 -4.39 -23.93 -0.03
CA LYS A 113 -4.92 -24.28 1.29
C LYS A 113 -6.42 -24.56 1.32
N THR A 114 -7.16 -24.04 0.34
CA THR A 114 -8.62 -24.21 0.22
C THR A 114 -9.04 -25.22 -0.84
N GLY A 115 -8.08 -25.80 -1.58
CA GLY A 115 -8.37 -26.73 -2.68
C GLY A 115 -8.88 -26.07 -3.95
N GLN A 116 -8.75 -24.74 -4.07
CA GLN A 116 -9.22 -23.95 -5.21
C GLN A 116 -8.16 -23.75 -6.30
N GLY A 117 -6.98 -24.36 -6.16
CA GLY A 117 -5.84 -24.21 -7.09
C GLY A 117 -5.64 -25.38 -8.06
N TYR A 118 -6.65 -26.25 -8.23
CA TYR A 118 -6.54 -27.49 -9.01
C TYR A 118 -7.32 -27.47 -10.33
N GLU A 119 -7.89 -26.33 -10.73
CA GLU A 119 -8.50 -26.20 -12.05
C GLU A 119 -7.40 -25.85 -13.07
N LEU A 120 -6.86 -26.89 -13.71
CA LEU A 120 -6.04 -26.83 -14.92
C LEU A 120 -6.85 -27.38 -16.10
#